data_AF-A0A142WXC8-F1
#
_entry.id   AF-A0A142WXC8-F1
#
_cell.length_a   1.000
_cell.length_b   1.000
_cell.length_c   1.000
_cell.angle_alpha   90.00
_cell.angle_beta   90.00
_cell.angle_gamma   90.00
#
_symmetry.space_group_name_H-M   'P 1'
#
loop_
_entity.id
_entity.type
_entity.pdbx_description
1 polymer ?
#
loop_
_entity_poly.entity_id
_entity_poly.type
_entity_poly.pdbx_seq_one_letter_code
_entity_poly.pdbx_strand_id
1 'polypeptide(L)'
;MSSNVKWIAGAVLLVAIVWLRGWWVTPPAVEFDNLRYIQLLRTAVSSRNSEWLNKVASAVDQRLADGAMSQSEHAHFGKLIAQARSGAWEAADKECFRFEEAQLNRRRSRPASEHHDHDHAG
;
A
#
# COMPACT_ATOMS: atom_id res chain seq x y z
N MET A 1 -15.35 -9.69 -41.86
CA MET A 1 -14.78 -9.14 -40.62
C MET A 1 -15.74 -9.38 -39.45
N SER A 2 -15.18 -9.54 -38.23
CA SER A 2 -15.80 -9.45 -36.89
C SER A 2 -16.42 -10.68 -36.18
N SER A 3 -15.80 -11.87 -36.27
CA SER A 3 -16.00 -12.95 -35.26
C SER A 3 -15.07 -12.83 -34.04
N ASN A 4 -13.93 -12.13 -34.17
CA ASN A 4 -12.89 -12.06 -33.13
C ASN A 4 -13.16 -10.99 -32.05
N VAL A 5 -13.97 -9.97 -32.37
CA VAL A 5 -14.30 -8.86 -31.45
C VAL A 5 -15.22 -9.32 -30.31
N LYS A 6 -16.13 -10.29 -30.59
CA LYS A 6 -17.07 -10.82 -29.60
C LYS A 6 -16.37 -11.61 -28.49
N TRP A 7 -15.30 -12.34 -28.84
CA TRP A 7 -14.50 -13.12 -27.88
C TRP A 7 -13.62 -12.22 -27.01
N ILE A 8 -13.06 -11.15 -27.58
CA ILE A 8 -12.26 -10.16 -26.83
C ILE A 8 -13.13 -9.42 -25.81
N ALA A 9 -14.35 -9.01 -26.20
CA ALA A 9 -15.28 -8.35 -25.28
C ALA A 9 -15.69 -9.26 -24.11
N GLY A 10 -15.92 -10.55 -24.37
CA GLY A 10 -16.23 -11.53 -23.33
C GLY A 10 -15.09 -11.77 -22.35
N ALA A 11 -13.84 -11.82 -22.85
CA ALA A 11 -12.65 -11.99 -22.01
C ALA A 11 -12.41 -10.79 -21.09
N VAL A 12 -12.60 -9.56 -21.59
CA VAL A 12 -12.46 -8.33 -20.79
C VAL A 12 -13.50 -8.29 -19.66
N LEU A 13 -14.74 -8.70 -19.94
CA LEU A 13 -15.81 -8.71 -18.94
C LEU A 13 -15.55 -9.75 -17.83
N LEU A 14 -15.03 -10.93 -18.18
CA LEU A 14 -14.67 -11.96 -17.20
C LEU A 14 -13.52 -11.54 -16.30
N VAL A 15 -12.51 -10.85 -16.85
CA VAL A 15 -11.44 -10.26 -16.04
C VAL A 15 -12.02 -9.25 -15.07
N ALA A 16 -12.87 -8.32 -15.52
CA ALA A 16 -13.50 -7.32 -14.65
C ALA A 16 -14.29 -7.94 -13.48
N ILE A 17 -14.98 -9.07 -13.69
CA ILE A 17 -15.73 -9.76 -12.64
C ILE A 17 -14.81 -10.44 -11.62
N VAL A 18 -13.67 -10.98 -12.05
CA VAL A 18 -12.65 -11.53 -11.13
C VAL A 18 -12.05 -10.42 -10.26
N TRP A 19 -11.82 -9.23 -10.83
CA TRP A 19 -11.38 -8.06 -10.07
C TRP A 19 -12.43 -7.57 -9.07
N LEU A 20 -13.73 -7.68 -9.38
CA LEU A 20 -14.82 -7.25 -8.49
C LEU A 20 -15.05 -8.19 -7.30
N ARG A 21 -14.70 -9.49 -7.40
CA ARG A 21 -14.96 -10.45 -6.32
C ARG A 21 -13.93 -10.40 -5.19
N GLY A 22 -12.76 -9.79 -5.41
CA GLY A 22 -11.76 -9.52 -4.36
C GLY A 22 -12.20 -8.48 -3.33
N TRP A 23 -13.26 -7.73 -3.63
CA TRP A 23 -13.77 -6.62 -2.81
C TRP A 23 -14.52 -7.05 -1.52
N TRP A 24 -14.94 -8.32 -1.40
CA TRP A 24 -15.95 -8.71 -0.39
C TRP A 24 -15.47 -9.62 0.75
N VAL A 25 -14.17 -9.90 0.89
CA VAL A 25 -13.66 -10.67 2.03
C VAL A 25 -12.43 -9.99 2.61
N THR A 26 -12.61 -9.21 3.68
CA THR A 26 -11.50 -8.85 4.57
C THR A 26 -12.01 -8.56 5.98
N PRO A 27 -11.68 -9.39 6.98
CA PRO A 27 -11.50 -8.94 8.36
C PRO A 27 -10.08 -8.39 8.57
N PRO A 28 -9.87 -7.50 9.55
CA PRO A 28 -8.76 -6.55 9.55
C PRO A 28 -7.49 -7.13 10.18
N ALA A 29 -6.45 -7.30 9.36
CA ALA A 29 -5.06 -7.34 9.83
C ALA A 29 -4.38 -5.96 9.69
N VAL A 30 -5.21 -4.91 9.70
CA VAL A 30 -4.83 -3.52 9.43
C VAL A 30 -4.29 -2.90 10.72
N GLU A 31 -2.96 -2.95 10.91
CA GLU A 31 -2.21 -1.81 11.47
C GLU A 31 -0.69 -2.05 11.58
N PHE A 32 -0.24 -3.29 11.69
CA PHE A 32 1.16 -3.55 12.07
C PHE A 32 2.19 -3.58 10.92
N ASP A 33 1.74 -3.64 9.66
CA ASP A 33 2.61 -4.15 8.61
C ASP A 33 3.11 -3.06 7.62
N ASN A 34 2.53 -1.86 7.56
CA ASN A 34 2.93 -0.83 6.58
C ASN A 34 4.27 -0.14 6.93
N LEU A 35 4.67 -0.14 8.21
CA LEU A 35 5.99 0.31 8.67
C LEU A 35 7.16 -0.45 8.02
N ARG A 36 6.96 -1.74 7.72
CA ARG A 36 7.97 -2.53 7.03
C ARG A 36 8.22 -2.03 5.61
N TYR A 37 7.17 -1.60 4.91
CA TYR A 37 7.26 -1.18 3.51
C TYR A 37 7.93 0.17 3.36
N ILE A 38 7.75 1.06 4.33
CA ILE A 38 8.47 2.34 4.34
C ILE A 38 9.96 2.17 4.65
N GLN A 39 10.31 1.21 5.50
CA GLN A 39 11.71 0.83 5.73
C GLN A 39 12.34 0.24 4.47
N LEU A 40 11.65 -0.69 3.81
CA LEU A 40 12.10 -1.25 2.53
C LEU A 40 12.24 -0.18 1.45
N LEU A 41 11.29 0.77 1.38
CA LEU A 41 11.36 1.90 0.47
C LEU A 41 12.59 2.76 0.76
N ARG A 42 12.82 3.13 2.02
CA ARG A 42 13.98 3.91 2.45
C ARG A 42 15.29 3.19 2.10
N THR A 43 15.38 1.88 2.32
CA THR A 43 16.55 1.09 1.91
C THR A 43 16.76 1.11 0.40
N ALA A 44 15.69 0.96 -0.39
CA ALA A 44 15.76 1.01 -1.84
C ALA A 44 16.21 2.39 -2.36
N VAL A 45 15.68 3.47 -1.77
CA VAL A 45 16.00 4.85 -2.15
C VAL A 45 17.42 5.23 -1.73
N SER A 46 17.83 4.92 -0.49
CA SER A 46 19.19 5.22 0.01
C SER A 46 20.27 4.41 -0.72
N SER A 47 19.97 3.17 -1.10
CA SER A 47 20.85 2.34 -1.93
C SER A 47 20.78 2.69 -3.42
N ARG A 48 19.90 3.64 -3.81
CA ARG A 48 19.60 3.99 -5.22
C ARG A 48 19.34 2.77 -6.10
N ASN A 49 18.71 1.75 -5.52
CA ASN A 49 18.49 0.47 -6.17
C ASN A 49 17.10 0.46 -6.83
N SER A 50 17.09 0.64 -8.15
CA SER A 50 15.85 0.69 -8.95
C SER A 50 15.09 -0.64 -8.97
N GLU A 51 15.78 -1.78 -8.86
CA GLU A 51 15.15 -3.09 -8.79
C GLU A 51 14.36 -3.24 -7.48
N TRP A 52 14.97 -2.87 -6.36
CA TRP A 52 14.32 -2.88 -5.06
C TRP A 52 13.16 -1.87 -5.00
N LEU A 53 13.33 -0.70 -5.62
CA LEU A 53 12.27 0.29 -5.74
C LEU A 53 11.04 -0.27 -6.49
N ASN A 54 11.26 -1.02 -7.56
CA ASN A 54 10.17 -1.66 -8.32
C ASN A 54 9.50 -2.79 -7.56
N LYS A 55 10.26 -3.57 -6.77
CA LYS A 55 9.71 -4.59 -5.88
C LYS A 55 8.82 -3.96 -4.81
N VAL A 56 9.27 -2.87 -4.19
CA VAL A 56 8.47 -2.13 -3.19
C VAL A 56 7.22 -1.54 -3.82
N ALA A 57 7.33 -0.93 -5.01
CA ALA A 57 6.17 -0.40 -5.74
C ALA A 57 5.10 -1.47 -5.99
N SER A 58 5.52 -2.63 -6.51
CA SER A 58 4.62 -3.76 -6.79
C SER A 58 3.95 -4.28 -5.51
N ALA A 59 4.71 -4.35 -4.41
CA ALA A 59 4.19 -4.86 -3.15
C ALA A 59 3.23 -3.87 -2.48
N VAL A 60 3.44 -2.57 -2.64
CA VAL A 60 2.52 -1.51 -2.19
C VAL A 60 1.23 -1.50 -3.01
N ASP A 61 1.32 -1.71 -4.33
CA ASP A 61 0.16 -1.84 -5.22
C ASP A 61 -0.70 -3.05 -4.84
N GLN A 62 -0.05 -4.19 -4.58
CA GLN A 62 -0.73 -5.40 -4.08
C GLN A 62 -1.44 -5.12 -2.76
N ARG A 63 -0.79 -4.41 -1.83
CA ARG A 63 -1.39 -4.08 -0.52
C ARG A 63 -2.62 -3.19 -0.62
N LEU A 64 -2.63 -2.24 -1.57
CA LEU A 64 -3.83 -1.46 -1.87
C LEU A 64 -4.93 -2.37 -2.48
N ALA A 65 -4.56 -3.24 -3.43
CA ALA A 65 -5.50 -4.17 -4.05
C ALA A 65 -6.11 -5.15 -3.04
N ASP A 66 -5.32 -5.58 -2.06
CA ASP A 66 -5.72 -6.49 -0.98
C ASP A 66 -6.49 -5.77 0.16
N GLY A 67 -6.71 -4.45 0.06
CA GLY A 67 -7.37 -3.65 1.10
C GLY A 67 -6.53 -3.46 2.38
N ALA A 68 -5.28 -3.93 2.39
CA ALA A 68 -4.34 -3.84 3.51
C ALA A 68 -3.63 -2.47 3.60
N MET A 69 -3.89 -1.56 2.65
CA MET A 69 -3.36 -0.21 2.65
C MET A 69 -4.44 0.79 2.23
N SER A 70 -4.53 1.90 2.95
CA SER A 70 -5.44 2.99 2.58
C SER A 70 -4.97 3.69 1.29
N GLN A 71 -5.92 4.23 0.52
CA GLN A 71 -5.60 4.96 -0.72
C GLN A 71 -4.72 6.19 -0.47
N SER A 72 -4.89 6.87 0.66
CA SER A 72 -4.06 8.01 1.04
C SER A 72 -2.62 7.58 1.31
N GLU A 73 -2.42 6.48 2.03
CA GLU A 73 -1.10 5.92 2.31
C GLU A 73 -0.41 5.42 1.03
N HIS A 74 -1.13 4.72 0.17
CA HIS A 74 -0.64 4.32 -1.16
C HIS A 74 -0.19 5.52 -2.01
N ALA A 75 -0.99 6.60 -2.02
CA ALA A 75 -0.63 7.82 -2.73
C ALA A 75 0.67 8.47 -2.19
N HIS A 76 0.93 8.38 -0.88
CA HIS A 76 2.20 8.83 -0.30
C HIS A 76 3.38 7.98 -0.77
N PHE A 77 3.25 6.65 -0.76
CA PHE A 77 4.27 5.76 -1.34
C PHE A 77 4.51 6.07 -2.82
N GLY A 78 3.45 6.25 -3.61
CA GLY A 78 3.54 6.57 -5.03
C GLY A 78 4.32 7.85 -5.31
N LYS A 79 4.11 8.91 -4.51
CA LYS A 79 4.88 10.16 -4.62
C LYS A 79 6.38 9.95 -4.40
N LEU A 80 6.75 9.21 -3.35
CA LEU A 80 8.15 8.90 -3.04
C LEU A 80 8.82 8.05 -4.12
N ILE A 81 8.11 7.04 -4.62
CA ILE A 81 8.58 6.18 -5.71
C ILE A 81 8.77 7.00 -6.99
N ALA A 82 7.85 7.91 -7.31
CA ALA A 82 7.96 8.79 -8.47
C ALA A 82 9.16 9.74 -8.37
N GLN A 83 9.39 10.35 -7.20
CA GLN A 83 10.57 11.19 -6.94
C GLN A 83 11.89 10.41 -7.06
N ALA A 84 11.93 9.19 -6.53
CA ALA A 84 13.09 8.31 -6.67
C ALA A 84 13.33 7.94 -8.14
N ARG A 85 12.28 7.59 -8.89
CA ARG A 85 12.35 7.28 -10.33
C ARG A 85 12.79 8.47 -11.19
N SER A 86 12.46 9.70 -10.80
CA SER A 86 12.92 10.90 -11.51
C SER A 86 14.39 11.25 -11.25
N GLY A 87 15.12 10.42 -10.51
CA GLY A 87 16.51 10.64 -10.16
C GLY A 87 16.73 11.55 -8.95
N ALA A 88 15.65 12.02 -8.30
CA ALA A 88 15.71 12.87 -7.12
C ALA A 88 15.93 12.05 -5.83
N TRP A 89 16.91 11.14 -5.85
CA TRP A 89 17.15 10.14 -4.81
C TRP A 89 17.35 10.75 -3.42
N GLU A 90 18.13 11.83 -3.32
CA GLU A 90 18.42 12.47 -2.02
C GLU A 90 17.18 13.16 -1.42
N ALA A 91 16.36 13.78 -2.27
CA ALA A 91 15.10 14.39 -1.84
C ALA A 91 14.10 13.29 -1.41
N ALA A 92 14.02 12.20 -2.17
CA ALA A 92 13.18 11.06 -1.85
C ALA A 92 13.60 10.39 -0.53
N ASP A 93 14.90 10.28 -0.24
CA ASP A 93 15.39 9.67 1.02
C ASP A 93 15.00 10.50 2.24
N LYS A 94 15.17 11.83 2.17
CA LYS A 94 14.74 12.76 3.22
C LYS A 94 13.24 12.67 3.47
N GLU A 95 12.45 12.57 2.41
CA GLU A 95 10.99 12.48 2.55
C GLU A 95 10.55 11.08 3.03
N CYS A 96 11.25 10.00 2.65
CA CYS A 96 11.06 8.66 3.22
C CYS A 96 11.32 8.66 4.73
N PHE A 97 12.40 9.30 5.18
CA PHE A 97 12.73 9.43 6.60
C PHE A 97 11.63 10.15 7.38
N ARG A 98 11.15 11.30 6.88
CA ARG A 98 10.06 12.05 7.51
C ARG A 98 8.77 11.25 7.57
N PHE A 99 8.47 10.51 6.51
CA PHE A 99 7.29 9.67 6.46
C PHE A 99 7.41 8.50 7.44
N GLU A 100 8.59 7.90 7.61
CA GLU A 100 8.86 6.85 8.61
C GLU A 100 8.67 7.39 10.03
N GLU A 101 9.23 8.55 10.33
CA GLU A 101 9.08 9.23 11.62
C GLU A 101 7.61 9.53 11.93
N ALA A 102 6.84 10.01 10.95
CA ALA A 102 5.41 10.27 11.11
C ALA A 102 4.61 8.99 11.42
N GLN A 103 4.94 7.87 10.78
CA GLN A 103 4.31 6.57 11.05
C GLN A 103 4.66 6.06 12.46
N LEU A 104 5.93 6.17 12.87
CA LEU A 104 6.39 5.78 14.20
C LEU A 104 5.72 6.64 15.29
N ASN A 105 5.57 7.93 15.06
CA ASN A 105 4.91 8.82 16.00
C ASN A 105 3.41 8.49 16.13
N ARG A 106 2.71 8.27 15.02
CA ARG A 106 1.30 7.82 15.04
C ARG A 106 1.11 6.54 15.85
N ARG A 107 2.02 5.57 15.68
CA ARG A 107 2.00 4.31 16.45
C ARG A 107 2.16 4.56 17.95
N ARG A 108 3.07 5.45 18.36
CA ARG A 108 3.29 5.79 19.77
C ARG A 108 2.08 6.50 20.40
N SER A 109 1.35 7.28 19.60
CA SER A 109 0.18 8.04 20.07
C SER A 109 -1.13 7.24 20.12
N ARG A 110 -1.21 6.02 19.56
CA ARG A 110 -2.39 5.14 19.71
C ARG A 110 -2.35 4.52 21.12
N PRO A 111 -3.26 4.88 22.05
CA PRO A 111 -3.28 4.27 23.37
C PRO A 111 -3.63 2.78 23.24
N ALA A 112 -2.88 1.92 23.93
CA ALA A 112 -3.10 0.47 23.96
C ALA A 112 -4.36 0.02 24.74
N SER A 113 -5.33 0.92 24.94
CA SER A 113 -6.49 0.73 25.80
C SER A 113 -7.78 1.11 25.05
N GLU A 114 -8.15 0.28 24.09
CA GLU A 114 -9.55 0.13 23.66
C GLU A 114 -10.02 -1.25 24.17
N HIS A 115 -9.90 -1.47 25.48
CA HIS A 115 -10.65 -2.50 26.20
C HIS A 115 -11.99 -1.85 26.54
N HIS A 116 -12.95 -2.00 25.62
CA HIS A 116 -14.33 -1.60 25.86
C HIS A 116 -14.92 -2.69 26.78
N ASP A 117 -14.75 -2.54 28.08
CA ASP A 117 -15.52 -3.27 29.07
C ASP A 117 -16.98 -2.87 28.87
N HIS A 118 -17.75 -3.75 28.23
CA HIS A 118 -19.19 -3.64 28.22
C HIS A 118 -19.71 -3.96 29.62
N ASP A 119 -20.31 -2.96 30.25
CA ASP A 119 -21.19 -3.10 31.41
C ASP A 119 -22.10 -4.34 31.28
N HIS A 120 -22.01 -5.24 32.24
CA HIS A 120 -23.15 -6.05 32.65
C HIS A 120 -23.41 -5.81 34.13
N ALA A 121 -24.37 -4.92 34.37
CA ALA A 121 -25.10 -4.80 35.63
C ALA A 121 -25.73 -6.14 36.02
N GLY A 122 -25.70 -6.44 37.32
CA GLY A 122 -26.37 -7.57 37.97
C GLY A 122 -26.07 -7.63 39.45
#